data_AF-A0A1A8XHR1-F1
#
_entry.id   AF-A0A1A8XHR1-F1
#
_cell.length_a   1.000
_cell.length_b   1.000
_cell.length_c   1.000
_cell.angle_alpha   90.00
_cell.angle_beta   90.00
_cell.angle_gamma   90.00
#
_symmetry.space_group_name_H-M   'P 1'
#
loop_
_entity.id
_entity.type
_entity.pdbx_description
1 polymer ?
#
loop_
_entity_poly.entity_id
_entity_poly.type
_entity_poly.pdbx_seq_one_letter_code
_entity_poly.pdbx_strand_id
1 'polypeptide(L)'
;MPIGATIALMIDWSTCPAVERDPARVSGAWLFCGTRVPVAALFENLEDDASVHQFVEWFPGVTMEQARTVLEHAARSALAVA
;
A
#
# COMPACT_ATOMS: atom_id res chain seq x y z
N MET A 1 13.54 9.82 -4.87
CA MET A 1 12.28 9.06 -4.93
C MET A 1 12.21 8.25 -3.64
N PRO A 2 11.12 8.28 -2.87
CA PRO A 2 10.97 7.43 -1.69
C PRO A 2 10.91 5.95 -2.10
N ILE A 3 11.39 5.05 -1.24
CA ILE A 3 11.48 3.61 -1.53
C ILE A 3 10.07 3.02 -1.71
N GLY A 4 9.10 3.47 -0.90
CA GLY A 4 7.68 3.13 -1.04
C GLY A 4 7.09 3.36 -2.44
N ALA A 5 7.49 4.43 -3.14
CA ALA A 5 7.04 4.69 -4.51
C ALA A 5 7.67 3.73 -5.54
N THR A 6 8.89 3.23 -5.28
CA THR A 6 9.58 2.27 -6.16
C THR A 6 9.01 0.86 -5.99
N ILE A 7 8.73 0.45 -4.75
CA ILE A 7 8.06 -0.82 -4.42
C ILE A 7 6.67 -0.86 -5.05
N ALA A 8 5.94 0.27 -5.04
CA ALA A 8 4.64 0.37 -5.67
C ALA A 8 4.67 0.14 -7.20
N LEU A 9 5.81 0.36 -7.86
CA LEU A 9 5.95 0.21 -9.31
C LEU A 9 6.41 -1.19 -9.74
N MET A 10 7.00 -2.00 -8.85
CA MET A 10 7.52 -3.34 -9.18
C MET A 10 6.55 -4.48 -8.82
N ILE A 11 5.58 -4.24 -7.96
CA ILE A 11 4.57 -5.22 -7.56
C ILE A 11 3.33 -5.09 -8.45
N ASP A 12 2.82 -6.23 -8.94
CA ASP A 12 1.51 -6.25 -9.61
C ASP A 12 0.38 -6.17 -8.58
N TRP A 13 0.05 -4.94 -8.21
CA TRP A 13 -1.05 -4.61 -7.30
C TRP A 13 -2.44 -4.87 -7.86
N SER A 14 -2.59 -5.09 -9.17
CA SER A 14 -3.90 -5.39 -9.77
C SER A 14 -4.51 -6.69 -9.26
N THR A 15 -3.68 -7.56 -8.69
CA THR A 15 -4.07 -8.84 -8.09
C THR A 15 -4.32 -8.76 -6.57
N CYS A 16 -4.17 -7.58 -5.97
CA CYS A 16 -4.41 -7.35 -4.54
C CYS A 16 -5.83 -6.79 -4.33
N PRO A 17 -6.71 -7.46 -3.56
CA PRO A 17 -8.11 -7.02 -3.38
C PRO A 17 -8.25 -5.80 -2.45
N ALA A 18 -7.21 -5.47 -1.69
CA ALA A 18 -7.23 -4.36 -0.72
C ALA A 18 -6.90 -3.00 -1.36
N VAL A 19 -6.58 -2.97 -2.65
CA VAL A 19 -6.15 -1.76 -3.35
C VAL A 19 -6.93 -1.55 -4.63
N GLU A 20 -7.14 -0.29 -4.97
CA GLU A 20 -7.78 0.14 -6.20
C GLU A 20 -6.88 1.14 -6.93
N ARG A 21 -6.97 1.17 -8.25
CA ARG A 21 -6.32 2.17 -9.08
C ARG A 21 -7.34 2.79 -10.00
N ASP A 22 -7.39 4.11 -9.97
CA ASP A 22 -8.17 4.90 -10.91
C ASP A 22 -7.20 5.88 -11.60
N PRO A 23 -7.01 5.78 -12.93
CA PRO A 23 -6.12 6.67 -13.69
C PRO A 23 -6.45 8.17 -13.52
N ALA A 24 -7.69 8.51 -13.18
CA ALA A 24 -8.14 9.88 -12.96
C ALA A 24 -7.93 10.37 -11.51
N ARG A 25 -7.57 9.50 -10.57
CA ARG A 25 -7.40 9.83 -9.15
C ARG A 25 -5.92 9.78 -8.76
N VAL A 26 -5.46 10.83 -8.09
CA VAL A 26 -4.13 10.89 -7.45
C VAL A 26 -3.00 10.50 -8.44
N SER A 27 -3.07 11.03 -9.66
CA SER A 27 -2.10 10.74 -10.73
C SER A 27 -1.93 9.25 -11.08
N GLY A 28 -2.97 8.43 -10.85
CA GLY A 28 -2.96 7.01 -11.14
C GLY A 28 -2.19 6.16 -10.14
N ALA A 29 -1.96 6.65 -8.92
CA ALA A 29 -1.37 5.86 -7.83
C ALA A 29 -2.30 4.72 -7.39
N TRP A 30 -1.71 3.66 -6.84
CA TRP A 30 -2.46 2.61 -6.13
C TRP A 30 -2.91 3.14 -4.78
N LEU A 31 -4.20 3.04 -4.50
CA LEU A 31 -4.84 3.53 -3.29
C LEU A 31 -5.42 2.35 -2.50
N PHE A 32 -5.56 2.47 -1.19
CA PHE A 32 -6.39 1.53 -0.44
C PHE A 32 -7.85 1.64 -0.87
N CYS A 33 -8.50 0.50 -1.09
CA CYS A 33 -9.90 0.42 -1.55
C CYS A 33 -10.83 1.30 -0.72
N GLY A 34 -11.63 2.13 -1.40
CA GLY A 34 -12.55 3.06 -0.75
C GLY A 34 -11.90 4.28 -0.09
N THR A 35 -10.60 4.50 -0.28
CA THR A 35 -9.87 5.63 0.31
C THR A 35 -9.15 6.46 -0.75
N ARG A 36 -8.57 7.58 -0.33
CA ARG A 36 -7.61 8.35 -1.14
C ARG A 36 -6.17 8.18 -0.65
N VAL A 37 -5.93 7.19 0.22
CA VAL A 37 -4.64 6.94 0.86
C VAL A 37 -3.79 6.09 -0.08
N PRO A 38 -2.63 6.57 -0.54
CA PRO A 38 -1.74 5.79 -1.39
C PRO A 38 -1.15 4.59 -0.66
N VAL A 39 -0.96 3.47 -1.38
CA VAL A 39 -0.25 2.29 -0.87
C VAL A 39 1.19 2.64 -0.47
N ALA A 40 1.83 3.55 -1.22
CA ALA A 40 3.17 4.04 -0.91
C ALA A 40 3.25 4.67 0.49
N ALA A 41 2.17 5.33 0.95
CA ALA A 41 2.14 5.96 2.26
C ALA A 41 2.31 4.92 3.39
N LEU A 42 1.80 3.70 3.24
CA LEU A 42 2.03 2.65 4.23
C LEU A 42 3.52 2.38 4.39
N PHE A 43 4.24 2.16 3.30
CA PHE A 43 5.68 1.85 3.34
C PHE A 43 6.50 3.06 3.82
N GLU A 44 6.18 4.27 3.39
CA GLU A 44 6.82 5.50 3.88
C GLU A 44 6.66 5.65 5.40
N ASN A 45 5.47 5.38 5.95
CA ASN A 45 5.26 5.42 7.39
C ASN A 45 6.03 4.30 8.12
N LEU A 46 6.09 3.10 7.55
CA LEU A 46 6.89 2.01 8.12
C LEU A 46 8.41 2.30 8.08
N GLU A 47 8.88 3.04 7.07
CA GLU A 47 10.27 3.52 6.98
C GLU A 47 10.60 4.52 8.10
N ASP A 48 9.61 5.30 8.55
CA ASP A 48 9.71 6.27 9.64
C ASP A 48 9.39 5.65 11.02
N ASP A 49 9.63 4.35 11.21
CA ASP A 49 9.39 3.58 12.44
C ASP A 49 7.92 3.54 12.93
N ALA A 50 6.95 3.92 12.09
CA ALA A 50 5.55 3.76 12.45
C ALA A 50 5.16 2.27 12.43
N SER A 51 4.32 1.87 13.38
CA SER A 51 3.65 0.57 13.31
C SER A 51 2.43 0.61 12.41
N VAL A 52 2.01 -0.56 11.90
CA VAL A 52 0.75 -0.70 11.12
C VAL A 52 -0.46 -0.21 11.93
N HIS A 53 -0.45 -0.39 13.25
CA HIS A 53 -1.51 0.11 14.13
C HIS A 53 -1.59 1.64 14.09
N GLN A 54 -0.45 2.32 14.27
CA GLN A 54 -0.39 3.78 14.20
C GLN A 54 -0.82 4.31 12.83
N PHE A 55 -0.42 3.63 11.75
CA PHE A 55 -0.86 3.99 10.40
C PHE A 55 -2.39 3.98 10.26
N VAL A 56 -3.05 2.92 10.72
CA VAL A 56 -4.52 2.82 10.67
C VAL A 56 -5.21 3.84 11.59
N GLU A 57 -4.59 4.19 12.72
CA GLU A 57 -5.08 5.29 13.58
C GLU A 57 -5.01 6.65 12.87
N TRP A 58 -3.94 6.92 12.09
CA TRP A 58 -3.79 8.15 11.32
C TRP A 58 -4.66 8.20 10.08
N PHE A 59 -4.98 7.03 9.51
CA PHE A 59 -5.80 6.88 8.30
C PHE A 59 -7.02 5.99 8.59
N PRO A 60 -8.05 6.48 9.29
CA PRO A 60 -9.19 5.68 9.73
C PRO A 60 -10.05 5.11 8.59
N GLY A 61 -9.82 5.54 7.35
CA GLY A 61 -10.43 4.94 6.16
C GLY A 61 -9.77 3.62 5.73
N VAL A 62 -8.54 3.36 6.18
CA VAL A 62 -7.81 2.11 5.91
C VAL A 62 -8.04 1.16 7.08
N THR A 63 -8.45 -0.08 6.81
CA THR A 63 -8.62 -1.07 7.87
C THR A 63 -7.32 -1.82 8.15
N MET A 64 -7.18 -2.36 9.37
CA MET A 64 -6.07 -3.25 9.72
C MET A 64 -5.97 -4.47 8.79
N GLU A 65 -7.11 -4.97 8.32
CA GLU A 65 -7.17 -6.08 7.36
C GLU A 65 -6.61 -5.65 6.00
N GLN A 66 -7.02 -4.50 5.49
CA GLN A 66 -6.49 -3.96 4.22
C GLN A 66 -4.98 -3.75 4.29
N ALA A 67 -4.47 -3.15 5.38
CA ALA A 67 -3.04 -2.95 5.58
C ALA A 67 -2.27 -4.28 5.62
N ARG A 68 -2.79 -5.30 6.31
CA ARG A 68 -2.21 -6.65 6.31
C ARG A 68 -2.22 -7.29 4.93
N THR A 69 -3.33 -7.24 4.21
CA THR A 69 -3.43 -7.81 2.86
C THR A 69 -2.41 -7.18 1.92
N VAL A 70 -2.19 -5.86 2.01
CA VAL A 70 -1.14 -5.16 1.23
C VAL A 70 0.26 -5.67 1.58
N LEU A 71 0.58 -5.82 2.87
CA LEU A 71 1.88 -6.32 3.31
C LEU A 71 2.13 -7.76 2.90
N GLU A 72 1.13 -8.64 3.06
CA GLU A 72 1.19 -10.04 2.63
C GLU A 72 1.38 -10.15 1.12
N HIS A 73 0.67 -9.30 0.35
CA HIS A 73 0.83 -9.25 -1.09
C HIS A 73 2.24 -8.83 -1.49
N ALA A 74 2.76 -7.77 -0.87
CA ALA A 74 4.12 -7.31 -1.12
C ALA A 74 5.17 -8.36 -0.78
N ALA A 75 5.02 -9.04 0.36
CA ALA A 75 5.91 -10.12 0.77
C ALA A 75 5.87 -11.30 -0.23
N ARG A 76 4.67 -11.74 -0.65
CA ARG A 76 4.53 -12.80 -1.65
C ARG A 76 5.16 -12.40 -2.98
N SER A 77 4.92 -11.18 -3.46
CA SER A 77 5.51 -10.69 -4.70
C SER A 77 7.04 -10.59 -4.62
N ALA A 78 7.59 -10.20 -3.48
CA ALA A 78 9.05 -10.16 -3.27
C ALA A 78 9.67 -11.57 -3.24
N LEU A 79 8.97 -12.55 -2.64
CA LEU A 79 9.42 -13.94 -2.56
C LEU A 79 9.18 -14.74 -3.85
N ALA A 80 8.23 -14.34 -4.68
CA ALA A 80 7.94 -14.97 -5.97
C ALA A 80 8.99 -14.69 -7.06
N VAL A 81 9.89 -13.73 -6.81
CA VAL A 81 11.04 -13.40 -7.67
C VAL A 81 12.27 -14.27 -7.34
N ALA A 82 12.12 -15.33 -6.54
CA ALA A 82 13.18 -16.29 -6.20
C ALA A 82 13.25 -17.49 -7.15
#